data_AF-A0A524NKI5-F1
#
_entry.id   AF-A0A524NKI5-F1
#
_cell.length_a   1.000
_cell.length_b   1.000
_cell.length_c   1.000
_cell.angle_alpha   90.00
_cell.angle_beta   90.00
_cell.angle_gamma   90.00
#
_symmetry.space_group_name_H-M   'P 1'
#
loop_
_entity.id
_entity.type
_entity.pdbx_description
1 polymer ?
#
loop_
_entity_poly.entity_id
_entity_poly.type
_entity_poly.pdbx_seq_one_letter_code
_entity_poly.pdbx_strand_id
1 'polypeptide(L)'
;MKKVSLIRKLTTMIVTLCVFTAFVFADGETTEVYLTGTSNSSAGDFVVQTTSDMFHYNGREYEVFRVYYDDPAMNMKIAVNNEGQCTSFVAFNGEFMFFYNCNKHGFGVRKVMFSNPWAKDVFDPQQFHDQTVLLKEKKVDKKKAVGLIAAYVPQLKG
;
A
#
# COMPACT_ATOMS: atom_id res chain seq x y z
N MET A 1 12.64 -0.31 -58.61
CA MET A 1 12.15 0.61 -57.56
C MET A 1 11.13 -0.09 -56.66
N LYS A 2 11.54 -0.77 -55.57
CA LYS A 2 10.62 -1.36 -54.57
C LYS A 2 11.14 -1.40 -53.11
N LYS A 3 12.40 -1.03 -52.84
CA LYS A 3 13.02 -1.12 -51.49
C LYS A 3 12.64 0.02 -50.53
N VAL A 4 12.23 1.18 -51.03
CA VAL A 4 12.01 2.38 -50.19
C VAL A 4 10.69 2.32 -49.41
N SER A 5 9.68 1.57 -49.88
CA SER A 5 8.35 1.51 -49.24
C SER A 5 8.27 0.56 -48.04
N LEU A 6 9.16 -0.43 -47.93
CA LEU A 6 9.12 -1.43 -46.84
C LEU A 6 9.80 -0.89 -45.58
N ILE A 7 10.91 -0.17 -45.73
CA ILE A 7 11.65 0.43 -44.62
C ILE A 7 10.75 1.44 -43.90
N ARG A 8 10.06 2.31 -44.64
CA ARG A 8 9.18 3.35 -44.08
C ARG A 8 7.99 2.78 -43.28
N LYS A 9 7.44 1.63 -43.70
CA LYS A 9 6.36 0.94 -42.98
C LYS A 9 6.84 0.24 -41.71
N LEU A 10 8.06 -0.29 -41.72
CA LEU A 10 8.68 -0.93 -40.56
C LEU A 10 9.06 0.10 -39.49
N THR A 11 9.58 1.27 -39.88
CA THR A 11 9.90 2.35 -38.94
C THR A 11 8.65 2.91 -38.25
N THR A 12 7.53 2.98 -38.96
CA THR A 12 6.27 3.49 -38.39
C THR A 12 5.66 2.52 -37.38
N MET A 13 5.90 1.20 -37.50
CA MET A 13 5.34 0.21 -36.57
C MET A 13 6.12 0.11 -35.25
N ILE A 14 7.44 0.37 -35.28
CA ILE A 14 8.29 0.32 -34.08
C ILE A 14 8.05 1.55 -33.20
N VAL A 15 7.83 2.72 -33.80
CA VAL A 15 7.57 3.95 -33.04
C VAL A 15 6.23 3.89 -32.30
N THR A 16 5.22 3.22 -32.85
CA THR A 16 3.90 3.09 -32.19
C THR A 16 3.89 2.04 -31.07
N LEU A 17 4.79 1.06 -31.09
CA LEU A 17 4.88 0.03 -30.04
C LEU A 17 5.71 0.49 -28.82
N CYS A 18 6.58 1.48 -28.98
CA CYS A 18 7.41 2.01 -27.90
C CYS A 18 6.73 3.09 -27.03
N VAL A 19 5.50 3.51 -27.33
CA VAL A 19 4.81 4.59 -26.59
C VAL A 19 4.07 4.07 -25.34
N PHE A 20 3.98 2.76 -25.11
CA PHE A 20 3.18 2.20 -24.01
C PHE A 20 3.94 1.83 -22.72
N THR A 21 5.25 2.03 -22.64
CA THR A 21 6.00 1.65 -21.41
C THR A 21 7.02 2.70 -21.02
N ALA A 22 6.56 3.88 -20.59
CA ALA A 22 7.39 4.81 -19.82
C ALA A 22 6.53 5.81 -19.05
N PHE A 23 5.66 5.34 -18.16
CA PHE A 23 5.33 6.13 -16.98
C PHE A 23 6.49 5.99 -15.99
N VAL A 24 7.62 6.61 -16.32
CA VAL A 24 8.73 6.79 -15.38
C VAL A 24 8.35 8.00 -14.54
N PHE A 25 7.98 7.76 -13.29
CA PHE A 25 7.82 8.84 -12.32
C PHE A 25 9.19 9.51 -12.17
N ALA A 26 9.27 10.78 -12.55
CA ALA A 26 10.49 11.59 -12.58
C ALA A 26 10.91 12.08 -11.18
N ASP A 27 10.84 11.21 -10.19
CA ASP A 27 11.44 11.44 -8.89
C ASP A 27 12.64 10.48 -8.79
N GLY A 28 13.82 10.97 -8.41
CA GLY A 28 15.04 10.15 -8.30
C GLY A 28 14.95 9.01 -7.27
N GLU A 29 13.80 8.90 -6.64
CA GLU A 29 13.11 7.74 -6.09
C GLU A 29 13.52 6.34 -6.58
N THR A 30 14.50 5.64 -5.98
CA THR A 30 14.64 4.19 -6.20
C THR A 30 13.49 3.44 -5.53
N THR A 31 12.37 3.30 -6.24
CA THR A 31 11.23 2.49 -5.79
C THR A 31 11.47 1.04 -6.18
N GLU A 32 11.62 0.16 -5.18
CA GLU A 32 11.71 -1.28 -5.39
C GLU A 32 10.43 -1.97 -4.96
N VAL A 33 10.04 -3.03 -5.67
CA VAL A 33 8.92 -3.87 -5.26
C VAL A 33 9.32 -4.64 -4.00
N TYR A 34 8.67 -4.32 -2.89
CA TYR A 34 8.91 -4.95 -1.59
C TYR A 34 8.18 -6.30 -1.46
N LEU A 35 6.89 -6.32 -1.84
CA LEU A 35 6.07 -7.53 -1.94
C LEU A 35 4.84 -7.29 -2.81
N THR A 36 4.21 -8.37 -3.25
CA THR A 36 2.92 -8.36 -3.96
C THR A 36 1.96 -9.34 -3.27
N GLY A 37 0.67 -9.18 -3.52
CA GLY A 37 -0.35 -10.08 -2.99
C GLY A 37 -1.75 -9.76 -3.52
N THR A 38 -2.74 -10.46 -3.00
CA THR A 38 -4.16 -10.26 -3.34
C THR A 38 -4.89 -9.75 -2.10
N SER A 39 -5.67 -8.68 -2.23
CA SER A 39 -6.51 -8.20 -1.13
C SER A 39 -7.71 -9.11 -0.92
N ASN A 40 -8.27 -9.11 0.27
CA ASN A 40 -9.49 -9.85 0.58
C ASN A 40 -10.77 -9.04 0.31
N SER A 41 -10.69 -8.04 -0.58
CA SER A 41 -11.72 -7.05 -0.84
C SER A 41 -11.90 -6.84 -2.35
N SER A 42 -12.82 -5.94 -2.73
CA SER A 42 -12.97 -5.51 -4.12
C SER A 42 -11.79 -4.66 -4.64
N ALA A 43 -10.81 -4.30 -3.79
CA ALA A 43 -9.64 -3.54 -4.21
C ALA A 43 -8.70 -4.30 -5.15
N GLY A 44 -8.84 -5.63 -5.25
CA GLY A 44 -8.06 -6.47 -6.17
C GLY A 44 -6.67 -6.82 -5.66
N ASP A 45 -5.76 -7.06 -6.60
CA ASP A 45 -4.35 -7.34 -6.32
C ASP A 45 -3.62 -6.07 -5.87
N PHE A 46 -2.50 -6.25 -5.18
CA PHE A 46 -1.70 -5.14 -4.68
C PHE A 46 -0.20 -5.35 -4.82
N VAL A 47 0.50 -4.22 -4.94
CA VAL A 47 1.95 -4.10 -4.97
C VAL A 47 2.39 -3.12 -3.88
N VAL A 48 3.31 -3.56 -3.03
CA VAL A 48 3.94 -2.72 -2.03
C VAL A 48 5.32 -2.31 -2.53
N GLN A 49 5.61 -1.02 -2.50
CA GLN A 49 6.88 -0.44 -2.91
C GLN A 49 7.59 0.24 -1.74
N THR A 50 8.91 0.15 -1.74
CA THR A 50 9.76 0.96 -0.86
C THR A 50 9.74 2.43 -1.31
N THR A 51 9.96 3.33 -0.37
CA THR A 51 10.11 4.77 -0.61
C THR A 51 11.08 5.33 0.43
N SER A 52 11.74 6.42 0.08
CA SER A 52 12.53 7.27 0.95
C SER A 52 11.67 8.20 1.83
N ASP A 53 10.35 8.23 1.61
CA ASP A 53 9.40 8.96 2.45
C ASP A 53 9.52 8.51 3.91
N MET A 54 9.62 9.47 4.84
CA MET A 54 9.50 9.23 6.27
C MET A 54 8.19 9.81 6.80
N PHE A 55 7.55 9.11 7.73
CA PHE A 55 6.37 9.60 8.44
C PHE A 55 6.71 9.90 9.89
N HIS A 56 6.35 11.09 10.36
CA HIS A 56 6.61 11.54 11.73
C HIS A 56 5.30 11.56 12.52
N TYR A 57 5.26 10.81 13.63
CA TYR A 57 4.09 10.78 14.50
C TYR A 57 4.51 10.64 15.96
N ASN A 58 3.99 11.51 16.82
CA ASN A 58 4.33 11.58 18.25
C ASN A 58 5.84 11.62 18.53
N GLY A 59 6.60 12.38 17.73
CA GLY A 59 8.05 12.51 17.89
C GLY A 59 8.86 11.27 17.50
N ARG A 60 8.23 10.30 16.83
CA ARG A 60 8.88 9.11 16.29
C ARG A 60 8.89 9.13 14.76
N GLU A 61 9.91 8.50 14.19
CA GLU A 61 10.06 8.34 12.75
C GLU A 61 9.60 6.95 12.31
N TYR A 62 8.98 6.88 11.15
CA TYR A 62 8.45 5.68 10.55
C TYR A 62 8.93 5.55 9.11
N GLU A 63 9.45 4.37 8.77
CA GLU A 63 9.73 3.96 7.39
C GLU A 63 8.40 3.81 6.65
N VAL A 64 8.26 4.41 5.48
CA VAL A 64 7.02 4.36 4.70
C VAL A 64 7.12 3.34 3.56
N PHE A 65 6.02 2.65 3.33
CA PHE A 65 5.78 1.83 2.14
C PHE A 65 4.57 2.38 1.40
N ARG A 66 4.63 2.42 0.07
CA ARG A 66 3.48 2.77 -0.78
C ARG A 66 2.78 1.49 -1.20
N VAL A 67 1.46 1.43 -1.06
CA VAL A 67 0.63 0.30 -1.45
C VAL A 67 -0.28 0.74 -2.58
N TYR A 68 -0.12 0.08 -3.72
CA TYR A 68 -0.95 0.28 -4.90
C TYR A 68 -1.84 -0.93 -5.08
N TYR A 69 -3.14 -0.69 -5.24
CA TYR A 69 -4.15 -1.70 -5.55
C TYR A 69 -4.61 -1.58 -7.00
N ASP A 70 -5.30 -2.60 -7.50
CA ASP A 70 -5.99 -2.53 -8.79
C ASP A 70 -7.04 -1.40 -8.82
N ASP A 71 -7.73 -1.16 -7.70
CA ASP A 71 -8.54 0.05 -7.49
C ASP A 71 -7.69 1.19 -6.91
N PRO A 72 -7.35 2.23 -7.71
CA PRO A 72 -6.51 3.32 -7.23
C PRO A 72 -7.14 4.14 -6.10
N ALA A 73 -8.47 4.09 -5.93
CA ALA A 73 -9.17 4.77 -4.84
C ALA A 73 -8.89 4.15 -3.46
N MET A 74 -8.27 2.96 -3.45
CA MET A 74 -7.87 2.23 -2.25
C MET A 74 -6.38 2.35 -1.94
N ASN A 75 -5.60 3.02 -2.80
CA ASN A 75 -4.17 3.24 -2.60
C ASN A 75 -3.89 3.91 -1.25
N MET A 76 -2.83 3.46 -0.59
CA MET A 76 -2.47 3.97 0.73
C MET A 76 -0.99 3.82 1.03
N LYS A 77 -0.60 4.31 2.20
CA LYS A 77 0.76 4.20 2.73
C LYS A 77 0.74 3.37 4.01
N ILE A 78 1.81 2.61 4.25
CA ILE A 78 2.03 1.89 5.51
C ILE A 78 3.32 2.44 6.12
N ALA A 79 3.22 3.11 7.25
CA ALA A 79 4.32 3.57 8.06
C ALA A 79 4.68 2.51 9.11
N VAL A 80 5.98 2.23 9.28
CA VAL A 80 6.50 1.21 10.19
C VAL A 80 7.55 1.81 11.12
N ASN A 81 7.35 1.64 12.43
CA ASN A 81 8.34 2.00 13.44
C ASN A 81 8.74 0.73 14.20
N ASN A 82 10.04 0.40 14.12
CA ASN A 82 10.64 -0.78 14.75
C ASN A 82 11.20 -0.49 16.15
N GLU A 83 10.89 0.67 16.74
CA GLU A 83 11.40 1.03 18.06
C GLU A 83 10.57 0.37 19.18
N GLY A 84 11.27 -0.24 20.15
CA GLY A 84 10.66 -0.85 21.32
C GLY A 84 10.46 -2.37 21.21
N GLN A 85 9.58 -2.92 22.03
CA GLN A 85 9.37 -4.38 22.14
C GLN A 85 8.46 -4.96 21.05
N CYS A 86 7.65 -4.12 20.40
CA CYS A 86 6.75 -4.53 19.32
C CYS A 86 6.74 -3.44 18.25
N THR A 87 6.93 -3.86 17.00
CA THR A 87 6.81 -2.98 15.84
C THR A 87 5.41 -2.39 15.78
N SER A 88 5.33 -1.07 15.62
CA SER A 88 4.08 -0.34 15.43
C SER A 88 3.91 0.01 13.97
N PHE A 89 2.70 -0.14 13.45
CA PHE A 89 2.38 0.14 12.05
C PHE A 89 1.22 1.12 11.98
N VAL A 90 1.25 1.98 10.97
CA VAL A 90 0.18 2.92 10.68
C VAL A 90 -0.16 2.78 9.20
N ALA A 91 -1.35 2.29 8.87
CA ALA A 91 -1.86 2.32 7.51
C ALA A 91 -2.67 3.60 7.33
N PHE A 92 -2.35 4.41 6.34
CA PHE A 92 -2.97 5.72 6.20
C PHE A 92 -3.10 6.18 4.76
N ASN A 93 -4.10 7.02 4.54
CA ASN A 93 -4.25 7.86 3.37
C ASN A 93 -4.66 9.27 3.83
N GLY A 94 -5.09 10.15 2.92
CA GLY A 94 -5.53 11.50 3.29
C GLY A 94 -6.77 11.54 4.20
N GLU A 95 -7.51 10.44 4.34
CA GLU A 95 -8.82 10.36 5.02
C GLU A 95 -8.75 9.59 6.34
N PHE A 96 -7.96 8.51 6.39
CA PHE A 96 -7.91 7.54 7.48
C PHE A 96 -6.48 7.34 7.97
N MET A 97 -6.34 7.08 9.27
CA MET A 97 -5.14 6.50 9.87
C MET A 97 -5.53 5.33 10.78
N PHE A 98 -5.12 4.13 10.40
CA PHE A 98 -5.33 2.89 11.15
C PHE A 98 -4.03 2.47 11.83
N PHE A 99 -4.06 2.33 13.15
CA PHE A 99 -2.91 1.92 13.95
C PHE A 99 -2.99 0.42 14.23
N TYR A 100 -1.93 -0.29 13.88
CA TYR A 100 -1.76 -1.72 14.14
C TYR A 100 -0.59 -1.95 15.10
N ASN A 101 -0.79 -2.87 16.05
CA ASN A 101 0.28 -3.32 16.93
C ASN A 101 0.03 -4.74 17.44
N CYS A 102 1.05 -5.32 18.05
CA CYS A 102 0.93 -6.58 18.79
C CYS A 102 0.43 -6.33 20.21
N ASN A 103 -0.46 -7.21 20.68
CA ASN A 103 -0.85 -7.31 22.08
C ASN A 103 -0.77 -8.78 22.55
N LYS A 104 -1.27 -9.07 23.75
CA LYS A 104 -1.29 -10.43 24.32
C LYS A 104 -2.11 -11.45 23.50
N HIS A 105 -3.04 -10.99 22.67
CA HIS A 105 -3.94 -11.80 21.84
C HIS A 105 -3.44 -11.97 20.40
N GLY A 106 -2.55 -11.09 19.93
CA GLY A 106 -1.99 -11.15 18.60
C GLY A 106 -1.74 -9.78 17.97
N PHE A 107 -1.52 -9.79 16.65
CA PHE A 107 -1.38 -8.62 15.79
C PHE A 107 -2.70 -8.25 15.12
N GLY A 108 -3.03 -6.97 15.08
CA GLY A 108 -4.23 -6.46 14.42
C GLY A 108 -4.44 -4.96 14.65
N VAL A 109 -5.57 -4.44 14.14
CA VAL A 109 -5.91 -3.02 14.25
C VAL A 109 -6.34 -2.64 15.67
N ARG A 110 -6.03 -1.42 16.10
CA ARG A 110 -6.24 -0.94 17.49
C ARG A 110 -6.98 0.36 17.57
N LYS A 111 -6.68 1.25 16.63
CA LYS A 111 -7.18 2.61 16.65
C LYS A 111 -7.38 3.06 15.22
N VAL A 112 -8.43 3.83 15.01
CA VAL A 112 -8.66 4.60 13.79
C VAL A 112 -8.68 6.08 14.16
N MET A 113 -8.14 6.91 13.28
CA MET A 113 -8.36 8.35 13.27
C MET A 113 -8.89 8.76 11.89
N PHE A 114 -9.76 9.76 11.88
CA PHE A 114 -10.36 10.30 10.67
C PHE A 114 -9.89 11.74 10.50
N SER A 115 -9.44 12.10 9.29
CA SER A 115 -9.04 13.47 8.97
C SER A 115 -10.25 14.40 8.82
N ASN A 116 -11.43 13.85 8.54
CA ASN A 116 -12.66 14.62 8.35
C ASN A 116 -13.91 13.80 8.76
N PRO A 117 -15.05 14.45 9.00
CA PRO A 117 -16.29 13.76 9.39
C PRO A 117 -16.83 12.78 8.35
N TRP A 118 -16.78 13.11 7.06
CA TRP A 118 -17.32 12.29 5.97
C TRP A 118 -16.60 10.95 5.81
N ALA A 119 -15.32 10.89 6.15
CA ALA A 119 -14.54 9.65 6.18
C ALA A 119 -15.19 8.61 7.10
N LYS A 120 -15.84 9.04 8.19
CA LYS A 120 -16.53 8.14 9.11
C LYS A 120 -17.73 7.43 8.46
N ASP A 121 -18.35 8.05 7.45
CA ASP A 121 -19.56 7.50 6.80
C ASP A 121 -19.24 6.29 5.90
N VAL A 122 -18.02 6.24 5.36
CA VAL A 122 -17.53 5.12 4.53
C VAL A 122 -16.66 4.14 5.33
N PHE A 123 -16.58 4.31 6.65
CA PHE A 123 -15.83 3.40 7.53
C PHE A 123 -16.69 2.23 7.98
N ASP A 124 -16.17 1.01 7.87
CA ASP A 124 -16.85 -0.19 8.35
C ASP A 124 -16.37 -0.56 9.78
N PRO A 125 -17.19 -0.31 10.83
CA PRO A 125 -16.83 -0.65 12.20
C PRO A 125 -16.83 -2.15 12.48
N GLN A 126 -17.59 -2.94 11.73
CA GLN A 126 -17.63 -4.40 11.88
C GLN A 126 -16.32 -5.00 11.37
N GLN A 127 -15.86 -4.58 10.20
CA GLN A 127 -14.55 -5.00 9.67
C GLN A 127 -13.41 -4.56 10.59
N PHE A 128 -13.48 -3.36 11.16
CA PHE A 128 -12.50 -2.92 12.15
C PHE A 128 -12.45 -3.84 13.38
N HIS A 129 -13.61 -4.24 13.90
CA HIS A 129 -13.69 -5.17 15.02
C HIS A 129 -13.10 -6.55 14.66
N ASP A 130 -13.43 -7.07 13.48
CA ASP A 130 -12.99 -8.39 13.03
C ASP A 130 -11.48 -8.44 12.73
N GLN A 131 -10.90 -7.29 12.37
CA GLN A 131 -9.46 -7.14 12.15
C GLN A 131 -8.65 -6.84 13.43
N THR A 132 -9.27 -6.84 14.61
CA THR A 132 -8.55 -6.69 15.88
C THR A 132 -7.55 -7.83 16.13
N VAL A 133 -7.74 -9.01 15.52
CA VAL A 133 -6.75 -10.10 15.54
C VAL A 133 -6.61 -10.72 14.15
N LEU A 134 -5.68 -10.18 13.36
CA LEU A 134 -5.30 -10.73 12.05
C LEU A 134 -4.38 -11.96 12.18
N LEU A 135 -3.55 -11.98 13.23
CA LEU A 135 -2.61 -13.06 13.48
C LEU A 135 -2.47 -13.28 14.99
N LYS A 136 -2.64 -14.52 15.45
CA LYS A 136 -2.57 -14.86 16.89
C LYS A 136 -1.14 -14.87 17.45
N GLU A 137 -0.13 -14.88 16.58
CA GLU A 137 1.28 -14.83 16.98
C GLU A 137 1.62 -13.47 17.61
N LYS A 138 2.37 -13.49 18.72
CA LYS A 138 2.76 -12.28 19.46
C LYS A 138 3.84 -11.46 18.74
N LYS A 139 4.65 -12.11 17.93
CA LYS A 139 5.71 -11.50 17.14
C LYS A 139 5.41 -11.74 15.68
N VAL A 140 5.23 -10.66 14.93
CA VAL A 140 5.03 -10.69 13.49
C VAL A 140 6.26 -10.10 12.82
N ASP A 141 6.73 -10.76 11.76
CA ASP A 141 7.78 -10.21 10.91
C ASP A 141 7.29 -8.95 10.17
N LYS A 142 8.18 -7.99 9.90
CA LYS A 142 7.84 -6.73 9.21
C LYS A 142 7.16 -7.00 7.88
N LYS A 143 7.72 -7.90 7.05
CA LYS A 143 7.17 -8.23 5.73
C LYS A 143 5.81 -8.90 5.84
N LYS A 144 5.65 -9.83 6.80
CA LYS A 144 4.37 -10.50 7.08
C LYS A 144 3.31 -9.51 7.55
N ALA A 145 3.65 -8.58 8.44
CA ALA A 145 2.74 -7.55 8.94
C ALA A 145 2.30 -6.58 7.84
N VAL A 146 3.24 -6.08 7.02
CA VAL A 146 2.93 -5.21 5.89
C VAL A 146 2.00 -5.90 4.90
N GLY A 147 2.26 -7.18 4.57
CA GLY A 147 1.39 -7.97 3.71
C GLY A 147 -0.01 -8.19 4.29
N LEU A 148 -0.11 -8.50 5.60
CA LEU A 148 -1.40 -8.66 6.29
C LEU A 148 -2.19 -7.34 6.32
N ILE A 149 -1.54 -6.22 6.62
CA ILE A 149 -2.18 -4.91 6.58
C ILE A 149 -2.69 -4.65 5.17
N ALA A 150 -1.82 -4.73 4.15
CA ALA A 150 -2.19 -4.45 2.76
C ALA A 150 -3.34 -5.34 2.26
N ALA A 151 -3.39 -6.60 2.68
CA ALA A 151 -4.45 -7.52 2.27
C ALA A 151 -5.83 -7.18 2.86
N TYR A 152 -5.88 -6.67 4.10
CA TYR A 152 -7.15 -6.53 4.87
C TYR A 152 -7.65 -5.08 5.00
N VAL A 153 -6.76 -4.10 4.97
CA VAL A 153 -7.10 -2.70 5.21
C VAL A 153 -8.14 -2.13 4.24
N PRO A 154 -8.26 -2.54 2.95
CA PRO A 154 -9.30 -1.96 2.09
C PRO A 154 -10.72 -2.34 2.51
N GLN A 155 -10.91 -3.44 3.27
CA GLN A 155 -12.23 -3.79 3.84
C GLN A 155 -12.70 -2.81 4.92
N LEU A 156 -11.80 -1.99 5.48
CA LEU A 156 -12.18 -0.99 6.47
C LEU A 156 -12.92 0.20 5.84
N LYS A 157 -12.93 0.27 4.50
CA LYS A 157 -13.72 1.20 3.71
C LYS A 157 -14.90 0.43 3.10
N GLY A 158 -16.11 0.73 3.56
CA GLY A 158 -17.37 0.11 3.14
C GLY A 158 -18.10 0.92 2.07
#